data_AF-A0A1I7KZE6-F1
#
_entry.id   AF-A0A1I7KZE6-F1
#
_cell.length_a   1.000
_cell.length_b   1.000
_cell.length_c   1.000
_cell.angle_alpha   90.00
_cell.angle_beta   90.00
_cell.angle_gamma   90.00
#
_symmetry.space_group_name_H-M   'P 1'
#
loop_
_entity.id
_entity.type
_entity.pdbx_description
1 polymer ?
#
loop_
_entity_poly.entity_id
_entity_poly.type
_entity_poly.pdbx_seq_one_letter_code
_entity_poly.pdbx_strand_id
1 'polypeptide(L)'
;MEALRPLHYLFVTQGSITRGDFARMTGLGERTATTLIGKLLGAGLLLSDSPRGAVRFGVPMDALRFLLPNLWPEAEAAACRHAMDVAVQP
;
A
#
# COMPACT_ATOMS: atom_id res chain seq x y z
N MET A 1 4.59 12.73 -4.57
CA MET A 1 5.99 12.24 -4.36
C MET A 1 6.30 11.97 -2.88
N GLU A 2 5.43 12.39 -1.97
CA GLU A 2 5.64 12.48 -0.52
C GLU A 2 5.64 11.10 0.15
N ALA A 3 4.91 10.13 -0.41
CA ALA A 3 4.88 8.74 0.05
C ALA A 3 6.12 7.92 -0.37
N LEU A 4 6.90 8.40 -1.34
CA LEU A 4 7.98 7.60 -1.97
C LEU A 4 9.06 7.21 -0.96
N ARG A 5 9.53 8.17 -0.15
CA ARG A 5 10.57 7.93 0.86
C ARG A 5 10.17 6.86 1.87
N PRO A 6 9.05 6.99 2.59
CA PRO A 6 8.69 6.00 3.59
C PRO A 6 8.32 4.64 2.98
N LEU A 7 7.71 4.60 1.79
CA LEU A 7 7.45 3.33 1.10
C LEU A 7 8.75 2.63 0.69
N HIS A 8 9.71 3.36 0.11
CA HIS A 8 11.01 2.80 -0.24
C HIS A 8 11.76 2.28 1.01
N TYR A 9 11.71 3.03 2.11
CA TYR A 9 12.30 2.59 3.38
C TYR A 9 11.70 1.26 3.86
N LEU A 10 10.37 1.15 3.88
CA LEU A 10 9.70 -0.08 4.29
C LEU A 10 9.98 -1.25 3.33
N PHE A 11 10.08 -0.97 2.02
CA PHE A 11 10.43 -1.97 1.02
C PHE A 11 11.84 -2.55 1.25
N VAL A 12 12.84 -1.69 1.43
CA VAL A 12 14.24 -2.09 1.60
C VAL A 12 14.47 -2.77 2.95
N THR A 13 13.88 -2.25 4.02
CA THR A 13 14.08 -2.80 5.37
C THR A 13 13.24 -4.05 5.65
N GLN A 14 12.20 -4.28 4.86
CA GLN A 14 11.19 -5.31 5.10
C GLN A 14 10.58 -5.24 6.52
N GLY A 15 10.65 -4.07 7.15
CA GLY A 15 10.23 -3.84 8.53
C GLY A 15 8.82 -3.27 8.66
N SER A 16 8.50 -2.83 9.88
CA SER A 16 7.30 -2.06 10.16
C SER A 16 7.65 -0.83 10.99
N ILE A 17 6.90 0.25 10.83
CA ILE A 17 7.07 1.50 11.59
C ILE A 17 5.75 2.00 12.12
N THR A 18 5.79 2.89 13.12
CA THR A 18 4.56 3.52 13.60
C THR A 18 3.97 4.44 12.53
N ARG A 19 2.64 4.67 12.57
CA ARG A 19 1.99 5.63 11.67
C ARG A 19 2.54 7.05 11.83
N GLY A 20 2.96 7.42 13.05
CA GLY A 20 3.57 8.71 13.34
C GLY A 20 4.95 8.87 12.69
N ASP A 21 5.77 7.81 12.71
CA ASP A 21 7.07 7.83 12.02
C ASP A 21 6.88 7.87 10.50
N PHE A 22 5.92 7.09 9.97
CA PHE A 22 5.55 7.16 8.56
C PHE A 22 5.13 8.59 8.17
N ALA A 23 4.23 9.21 8.95
CA ALA A 23 3.77 10.57 8.73
C ALA A 23 4.93 11.57 8.75
N ARG A 24 5.83 11.47 9.73
CA ARG A 24 7.01 12.34 9.84
C ARG A 24 7.95 12.21 8.64
N MET A 25 8.15 11.00 8.12
CA MET A 25 8.98 10.74 6.93
C MET A 25 8.40 11.34 5.65
N THR A 26 7.07 11.53 5.56
CA THR A 26 6.44 12.19 4.39
C THR A 26 6.68 13.70 4.37
N GLY A 27 6.99 14.32 5.52
CA GLY A 27 7.10 15.77 5.66
C GLY A 27 5.76 16.53 5.56
N LEU A 28 4.63 15.80 5.55
CA LEU A 28 3.29 16.39 5.48
C LEU A 28 2.77 16.78 6.86
N GLY A 29 1.80 17.70 6.90
CA GLY A 29 1.04 17.97 8.12
C GLY A 29 0.20 16.76 8.55
N GLU A 30 -0.02 16.61 9.86
CA GLU A 30 -0.63 15.42 10.49
C GLU A 30 -1.94 14.97 9.82
N ARG A 31 -2.85 15.91 9.52
CA ARG A 31 -4.14 15.62 8.87
C ARG A 31 -3.96 15.04 7.47
N THR A 32 -3.03 15.62 6.70
CA THR A 32 -2.73 15.18 5.32
C THR A 32 -2.02 13.83 5.34
N ALA A 33 -1.07 13.65 6.25
CA ALA A 33 -0.35 12.39 6.43
C ALA A 33 -1.31 11.25 6.83
N THR A 34 -2.23 11.50 7.77
CA THR A 34 -3.25 10.52 8.17
C THR A 34 -4.14 10.12 6.99
N THR A 35 -4.57 11.10 6.19
CA THR A 35 -5.38 10.86 4.98
C THR A 35 -4.61 10.02 3.96
N LEU A 36 -3.32 10.33 3.75
CA LEU A 36 -2.45 9.59 2.84
C LEU A 36 -2.27 8.13 3.30
N ILE A 37 -2.00 7.91 4.60
CA ILE A 37 -1.86 6.57 5.17
C ILE A 37 -3.14 5.77 4.97
N GLY A 38 -4.32 6.36 5.22
CA GLY A 38 -5.61 5.72 4.97
C GLY A 38 -5.79 5.30 3.51
N LYS A 39 -5.43 6.16 2.56
CA LYS A 39 -5.48 5.84 1.13
C LYS A 39 -4.52 4.71 0.75
N LEU A 40 -3.31 4.69 1.31
CA LEU A 40 -2.31 3.65 1.04
C LEU A 40 -2.70 2.29 1.63
N LEU A 41 -3.33 2.28 2.81
CA LEU A 41 -3.92 1.08 3.40
C LEU A 41 -5.06 0.55 2.52
N GLY A 42 -5.96 1.44 2.07
CA GLY A 42 -7.05 1.07 1.16
C GLY A 42 -6.56 0.57 -0.21
N ALA A 43 -5.43 1.07 -0.68
CA ALA A 43 -4.79 0.60 -1.91
C ALA A 43 -3.94 -0.68 -1.75
N GLY A 44 -3.78 -1.21 -0.52
CA GLY A 44 -2.97 -2.39 -0.24
C GLY A 44 -1.45 -2.19 -0.30
N LEU A 45 -0.98 -0.96 -0.45
CA LEU A 45 0.46 -0.61 -0.42
C LEU A 45 1.02 -0.56 1.00
N LEU A 46 0.13 -0.38 1.98
CA LEU A 46 0.45 -0.56 3.39
C LEU A 46 -0.45 -1.65 3.96
N LEU A 47 0.10 -2.40 4.91
CA LEU A 47 -0.62 -3.36 5.72
C LEU A 47 -0.42 -3.05 7.20
N SER A 48 -1.42 -3.38 8.03
CA SER A 48 -1.36 -3.20 9.48
C SER A 48 -2.16 -4.29 10.15
N ASP A 49 -1.62 -4.92 11.20
CA ASP A 49 -2.30 -6.00 11.93
C ASP A 49 -3.31 -5.49 12.96
N SER A 50 -3.39 -4.16 13.15
CA SER A 50 -4.30 -3.53 14.10
C SER A 50 -4.82 -2.19 13.56
N PRO A 51 -6.04 -1.77 13.91
CA PRO A 51 -6.60 -0.47 13.52
C PRO A 51 -5.70 0.74 13.82
N ARG A 52 -4.84 0.64 14.84
CA ARG A 52 -3.83 1.66 15.21
C ARG A 52 -2.40 1.11 15.24
N GLY A 53 -2.19 -0.08 14.67
CA GLY A 53 -0.90 -0.76 14.68
C GLY A 53 0.14 -0.08 13.78
N ALA A 54 1.37 -0.60 13.89
CA ALA A 54 2.43 -0.30 12.95
C ALA A 54 2.01 -0.63 11.52
N VAL A 55 2.64 0.06 10.56
CA VAL A 55 2.43 -0.15 9.13
C VAL A 55 3.66 -0.82 8.54
N ARG A 56 3.44 -1.80 7.69
CA ARG A 56 4.47 -2.48 6.89
C ARG A 56 4.18 -2.28 5.40
N PHE A 57 5.19 -2.54 4.57
CA PHE A 57 5.01 -2.55 3.13
C PHE A 57 4.06 -3.69 2.71
N GLY A 58 3.08 -3.36 1.87
CA GLY A 58 2.17 -4.29 1.22
C GLY A 58 2.42 -4.33 -0.28
N VAL A 59 2.12 -5.47 -0.90
CA VAL A 59 2.19 -5.65 -2.34
C VAL A 59 0.79 -5.95 -2.86
N PRO A 60 0.08 -4.96 -3.42
CA PRO A 60 -1.23 -5.19 -4.00
C PRO A 60 -1.10 -6.05 -5.26
N MET A 61 -1.82 -7.18 -5.32
CA MET A 61 -1.83 -8.05 -6.51
C MET A 61 -2.32 -7.32 -7.77
N ASP A 62 -3.26 -6.38 -7.63
CA ASP A 62 -3.74 -5.59 -8.77
C ASP A 62 -2.72 -4.57 -9.28
N ALA A 63 -1.74 -4.20 -8.45
CA ALA A 63 -0.67 -3.29 -8.83
C ALA A 63 0.50 -4.01 -9.52
N LEU A 64 0.62 -5.34 -9.33
CA LEU A 64 1.73 -6.12 -9.91
C LEU A 64 1.80 -5.98 -11.43
N ARG A 65 0.65 -5.98 -12.11
CA ARG A 65 0.57 -5.82 -13.57
C ARG A 65 1.14 -4.50 -14.08
N PHE A 66 1.10 -3.46 -13.25
CA PHE A 66 1.63 -2.14 -13.62
C PHE A 66 3.11 -2.00 -13.27
N LEU A 67 3.55 -2.64 -12.18
CA LEU A 67 4.93 -2.58 -11.72
C LEU A 67 5.86 -3.53 -12.48
N LEU A 68 5.34 -4.68 -12.94
CA LEU A 68 6.09 -5.78 -13.53
C LEU A 68 5.33 -6.39 -14.73
N PRO A 69 5.12 -5.63 -15.82
CA PRO A 69 4.41 -6.12 -16.99
C PRO A 69 5.13 -7.34 -17.60
N ASN A 70 4.38 -8.36 -18.04
CA ASN A 70 4.84 -9.61 -18.65
C ASN A 70 5.61 -10.59 -17.74
N LEU A 71 5.68 -10.34 -16.43
CA LEU A 71 6.44 -11.20 -15.51
C LEU A 71 5.61 -12.35 -14.91
N TRP A 72 4.29 -12.20 -14.81
CA TRP A 72 3.38 -13.21 -14.27
C TRP A 72 2.03 -13.24 -15.01
N PRO A 73 1.89 -14.06 -16.06
CA PRO A 73 0.64 -14.21 -16.81
C PRO A 73 -0.56 -14.61 -15.92
N GLU A 74 -0.33 -15.39 -14.86
CA GLU A 74 -1.36 -15.85 -13.95
C GLU A 74 -1.87 -14.74 -13.01
N ALA A 75 -0.99 -13.81 -12.61
CA ALA A 75 -1.37 -12.65 -11.80
C ALA A 75 -2.24 -11.67 -12.62
N GLU A 76 -1.95 -11.53 -13.91
CA GLU A 76 -2.79 -10.75 -14.83
C GLU A 76 -4.21 -11.35 -14.95
N ALA A 77 -4.32 -12.69 -15.00
CA ALA A 77 -5.62 -13.38 -15.02
C ALA A 77 -6.36 -13.32 -13.67
N ALA A 78 -5.65 -13.31 -12.54
CA ALA A 78 -6.24 -13.23 -11.20
C ALA A 78 -6.75 -11.83 -10.83
N ALA A 79 -6.04 -10.78 -11.21
CA ALA A 79 -6.47 -9.39 -11.00
C ALA A 79 -7.77 -9.05 -11.75
N CYS A 80 -8.00 -9.66 -12.92
CA CYS A 80 -9.26 -9.55 -13.65
C CYS A 80 -10.43 -10.15 -12.84
N ARG A 81 -10.22 -11.27 -12.13
CA ARG A 81 -11.23 -11.89 -11.26
C ARG A 81 -11.50 -11.06 -10.00
N HIS A 82 -10.46 -10.53 -9.35
CA HIS A 82 -10.63 -9.70 -8.14
C HIS A 82 -11.32 -8.35 -8.44
N ALA A 83 -11.03 -7.75 -9.59
CA ALA A 83 -11.73 -6.54 -10.05
C ALA A 83 -13.23 -6.78 -10.30
N MET A 84 -13.61 -8.00 -10.70
CA MET A 84 -15.03 -8.38 -10.85
C MET A 84 -15.69 -8.62 -9.49
N ASP A 85 -14.99 -9.14 -8.47
CA ASP A 85 -15.52 -9.33 -7.12
C ASP A 85 -15.74 -8.01 -6.37
N VAL A 86 -14.85 -7.02 -6.54
CA VAL A 86 -15.00 -5.68 -5.94
C VAL A 86 -16.17 -4.90 -6.56
N ALA A 87 -16.54 -5.16 -7.82
CA ALA A 87 -17.69 -4.54 -8.48
C ALA A 87 -19.06 -5.12 -8.04
N VAL A 88 -19.07 -6.19 -7.24
CA VAL A 88 -20.28 -6.91 -6.80
C VAL A 88 -20.60 -6.67 -5.31
N GLN A 89 -19.74 -6.02 -4.54
CA GLN A 89 -20.03 -5.65 -3.15
C GLN A 89 -20.79 -4.29 -3.11
N PRO A 90 -21.98 -4.23 -2.47
CA PRO A 90 -22.81 -3.02 -2.42
C PRO A 90 -22.23 -1.89 -1.56
#